data_AF-A0A4Q3IUH4-F1
#
_entry.id   AF-A0A4Q3IUH4-F1
#
_cell.length_a   1.000
_cell.length_b   1.000
_cell.length_c   1.000
_cell.angle_alpha   90.00
_cell.angle_beta   90.00
_cell.angle_gamma   90.00
#
_symmetry.space_group_name_H-M   'P 1'
#
loop_
_entity.id
_entity.type
_entity.pdbx_description
1 polymer ?
#
loop_
_entity_poly.entity_id
_entity_poly.type
_entity_poly.pdbx_seq_one_letter_code
_entity_poly.pdbx_strand_id
1 'polypeptide(L)'
;PWGEKALGGYLGGDRAAWRAYDAVALIEDGARVPEVLVDQGMADQFLVEQLRPHRLAEACDAAGIPAAIRLHEGYDHSYFFISSFMAEHVAWHAERLA
;
A
#
# COMPACT_ATOMS: atom_id res chain seq x y z
N PRO A 1 8.76 -13.73 -1.99
CA PRO A 1 8.13 -12.38 -2.17
C PRO A 1 9.03 -11.42 -2.99
N TRP A 2 8.43 -10.56 -3.82
CA TRP A 2 9.11 -9.64 -4.73
C TRP A 2 10.03 -8.65 -4.01
N GLY A 3 9.53 -8.05 -2.92
CA GLY A 3 10.29 -7.08 -2.13
C GLY A 3 11.59 -7.65 -1.58
N GLU A 4 11.57 -8.85 -0.99
CA GLU A 4 12.79 -9.47 -0.44
C GLU A 4 13.86 -9.74 -1.50
N LYS A 5 13.46 -10.19 -2.69
CA LYS A 5 14.40 -10.42 -3.80
C LYS A 5 15.00 -9.10 -4.28
N ALA A 6 14.17 -8.07 -4.48
CA ALA A 6 14.61 -6.77 -4.99
C ALA A 6 15.48 -6.03 -3.98
N LEU A 7 15.01 -5.88 -2.73
CA LEU A 7 15.75 -5.19 -1.67
C LEU A 7 17.05 -5.93 -1.32
N GLY A 8 17.04 -7.27 -1.29
CA GLY A 8 18.26 -8.04 -1.14
C GLY A 8 19.27 -7.84 -2.27
N GLY A 9 18.79 -7.67 -3.51
CA GLY A 9 19.64 -7.37 -4.67
C GLY A 9 20.20 -5.95 -4.68
N TYR A 10 19.40 -4.96 -4.27
CA TYR A 10 19.79 -3.54 -4.32
C TYR A 10 20.50 -3.04 -3.07
N LEU A 11 20.09 -3.51 -1.89
CA LEU A 11 20.53 -3.00 -0.58
C LEU A 11 21.40 -4.02 0.18
N GLY A 12 21.56 -5.23 -0.35
CA GLY A 12 22.28 -6.32 0.30
C GLY A 12 21.47 -7.02 1.38
N GLY A 13 22.13 -7.92 2.14
CA GLY A 13 21.48 -8.82 3.09
C GLY A 13 21.08 -8.21 4.44
N ASP A 14 21.46 -6.96 4.71
CA ASP A 14 21.07 -6.28 5.96
C ASP A 14 19.63 -5.77 5.88
N ARG A 15 18.73 -6.48 6.55
CA ARG A 15 17.31 -6.12 6.60
C ARG A 15 17.01 -4.85 7.39
N ALA A 16 17.93 -4.37 8.24
CA ALA A 16 17.73 -3.09 8.91
C ALA A 16 17.71 -1.93 7.89
N ALA A 17 18.57 -2.00 6.87
CA ALA A 17 18.61 -1.01 5.79
C ALA A 17 17.33 -1.00 4.91
N TRP A 18 16.56 -2.08 4.91
CA TRP A 18 15.33 -2.20 4.10
C TRP A 18 14.16 -1.42 4.69
N ARG A 19 14.15 -1.16 6.00
CA ARG A 19 13.03 -0.51 6.70
C ARG A 19 12.69 0.87 6.12
N ALA A 20 13.71 1.60 5.66
CA ALA A 20 13.51 2.91 5.02
C ALA A 20 12.75 2.85 3.67
N TYR A 21 12.51 1.65 3.13
CA TYR A 21 11.86 1.40 1.83
C TYR A 21 10.62 0.50 1.94
N ASP A 22 10.15 0.24 3.16
CA ASP A 22 8.94 -0.54 3.43
C ASP A 22 7.91 0.37 4.11
N ALA A 23 6.72 0.51 3.52
CA ALA A 23 5.69 1.43 4.02
C ALA A 23 5.20 1.08 5.43
N VAL A 24 5.10 -0.21 5.77
CA VAL A 24 4.69 -0.66 7.11
C VAL A 24 5.81 -0.33 8.10
N ALA A 25 7.06 -0.67 7.76
CA ALA A 25 8.20 -0.38 8.62
C ALA A 25 8.39 1.14 8.85
N LEU A 26 8.19 1.95 7.81
CA LEU A 26 8.23 3.41 7.92
C LEU A 26 7.21 3.93 8.95
N ILE A 27 5.97 3.43 8.90
CA ILE A 27 4.91 3.84 9.83
C ILE A 27 5.25 3.38 11.26
N GLU A 28 5.71 2.14 11.44
CA GLU A 28 6.20 1.61 12.72
C GLU A 28 7.35 2.47 13.29
N ASP A 29 8.25 2.94 12.43
CA ASP A 29 9.41 3.78 12.77
C ASP A 29 9.06 5.27 12.98
N GLY A 30 7.78 5.62 12.94
CA GLY A 30 7.31 6.96 13.27
C GLY A 30 6.99 7.88 12.09
N ALA A 31 7.13 7.42 10.85
CA ALA A 31 6.69 8.20 9.69
C ALA A 31 5.17 8.39 9.71
N ARG A 32 4.71 9.58 9.31
CA ARG A 32 3.28 9.94 9.32
C ARG A 32 2.91 10.66 8.03
N VAL A 33 1.67 10.46 7.62
CA VAL A 33 0.97 11.20 6.57
C VAL A 33 -0.41 11.58 7.09
N PRO A 34 -1.07 12.62 6.54
CA PRO A 34 -2.38 13.05 7.03
C PRO A 34 -3.47 11.98 6.91
N GLU A 35 -3.49 11.26 5.79
CA GLU A 35 -4.42 10.15 5.50
C GLU A 35 -3.96 9.39 4.25
N VAL A 36 -4.49 8.17 4.07
CA VAL A 36 -4.17 7.29 2.94
C VAL A 36 -5.45 6.73 2.31
N LEU A 37 -5.50 6.68 0.98
CA LEU A 37 -6.49 5.93 0.20
C LEU A 37 -5.80 4.79 -0.55
N VAL A 38 -6.30 3.56 -0.42
CA VAL A 38 -5.85 2.38 -1.17
C VAL A 38 -7.07 1.63 -1.71
N ASP A 39 -7.03 1.25 -2.97
CA ASP A 39 -7.99 0.33 -3.58
C ASP A 39 -7.28 -0.98 -3.91
N GLN A 40 -7.90 -2.10 -3.53
CA GLN A 40 -7.40 -3.44 -3.81
C GLN A 40 -8.49 -4.33 -4.41
N GLY A 41 -8.20 -4.93 -5.56
CA GLY A 41 -9.02 -6.00 -6.12
C GLY A 41 -8.90 -7.30 -5.31
N MET A 42 -10.02 -7.94 -4.97
CA MET A 42 -10.04 -9.20 -4.22
C MET A 42 -9.75 -10.43 -5.08
N ALA A 43 -9.86 -10.32 -6.42
CA ALA A 43 -9.47 -11.36 -7.37
C ALA A 43 -8.03 -11.17 -7.88
N ASP A 44 -7.26 -10.27 -7.27
CA ASP A 44 -5.85 -10.06 -7.58
C ASP A 44 -5.00 -11.29 -7.18
N GLN A 45 -4.37 -11.91 -8.17
CA GLN A 45 -3.53 -13.09 -7.96
C GLN A 45 -2.31 -12.86 -7.04
N PHE A 46 -1.94 -11.62 -6.76
CA PHE A 46 -0.79 -11.26 -5.93
C PHE A 46 -1.18 -10.84 -4.50
N LEU A 47 -2.48 -10.79 -4.21
CA LEU A 47 -3.04 -10.27 -2.96
C LEU A 47 -2.39 -10.88 -1.70
N VAL A 48 -2.32 -12.21 -1.65
CA VAL A 48 -1.91 -12.95 -0.44
C VAL A 48 -0.39 -13.02 -0.30
N GLU A 49 0.33 -13.27 -1.39
CA GLU A 49 1.78 -13.52 -1.34
C GLU A 49 2.59 -12.22 -1.36
N GLN A 50 2.15 -11.20 -2.10
CA GLN A 50 2.90 -9.98 -2.33
C GLN A 50 2.32 -8.79 -1.57
N LEU A 51 1.03 -8.47 -1.80
CA LEU A 51 0.47 -7.15 -1.49
C LEU A 51 0.06 -6.99 -0.03
N ARG A 52 -0.76 -7.91 0.50
CA ARG A 52 -1.16 -7.98 1.92
C ARG A 52 -1.57 -6.63 2.53
N PRO A 53 -2.57 -5.92 1.96
CA PRO A 53 -2.96 -4.58 2.41
C PRO A 53 -3.44 -4.51 3.87
N HIS A 54 -3.86 -5.64 4.46
CA HIS A 54 -4.18 -5.73 5.89
C HIS A 54 -3.03 -5.28 6.80
N ARG A 55 -1.76 -5.54 6.40
CA ARG A 55 -0.60 -5.09 7.19
C ARG A 55 -0.47 -3.57 7.22
N LEU A 56 -0.78 -2.92 6.10
CA LEU A 56 -0.81 -1.46 6.04
C LEU A 56 -1.98 -0.91 6.87
N ALA A 57 -3.15 -1.56 6.82
CA ALA A 57 -4.30 -1.21 7.66
C ALA A 57 -3.93 -1.24 9.14
N GLU A 58 -3.37 -2.37 9.61
CA GLU A 58 -2.95 -2.57 11.00
C GLU A 58 -1.91 -1.53 11.45
N ALA A 59 -0.93 -1.22 10.59
CA ALA A 59 0.09 -0.22 10.88
C ALA A 59 -0.49 1.19 10.98
N CYS A 60 -1.38 1.57 10.04
CA CYS A 60 -2.07 2.85 10.07
C CYS A 60 -2.94 3.00 11.32
N ASP A 61 -3.72 1.97 11.66
CA ASP A 61 -4.58 1.96 12.85
C ASP A 61 -3.75 2.12 14.14
N ALA A 62 -2.65 1.38 14.26
CA ALA A 62 -1.74 1.49 15.41
C ALA A 62 -1.06 2.86 15.51
N ALA A 63 -0.78 3.49 14.36
CA ALA A 63 -0.13 4.80 14.28
C ALA A 63 -1.10 5.99 14.36
N GLY A 64 -2.42 5.74 14.35
CA GLY A 64 -3.46 6.78 14.31
C GLY A 64 -3.54 7.51 12.97
N ILE A 65 -3.15 6.87 11.87
CA ILE A 65 -3.23 7.42 10.51
C ILE A 65 -4.58 7.01 9.90
N PRO A 66 -5.47 7.95 9.54
CA PRO A 66 -6.69 7.62 8.82
C PRO A 66 -6.37 6.92 7.49
N ALA A 67 -6.87 5.69 7.33
CA ALA A 67 -6.66 4.90 6.12
C ALA A 67 -7.99 4.37 5.57
N ALA A 68 -8.32 4.78 4.34
CA ALA A 68 -9.41 4.21 3.56
C ALA A 68 -8.83 3.10 2.67
N ILE A 69 -8.88 1.85 3.13
CA ILE A 69 -8.44 0.68 2.36
C ILE A 69 -9.68 -0.07 1.87
N ARG A 70 -10.02 0.08 0.59
CA ARG A 70 -11.26 -0.44 -0.01
C ARG A 70 -10.97 -1.73 -0.79
N LEU A 71 -11.74 -2.77 -0.49
CA LEU A 71 -11.62 -4.08 -1.13
C LEU A 71 -12.73 -4.24 -2.17
N HIS A 72 -12.36 -4.59 -3.39
CA HIS A 72 -13.26 -4.68 -4.53
C HIS A 72 -13.42 -6.11 -5.02
N GLU A 73 -14.59 -6.69 -4.82
CA GLU A 73 -14.90 -8.05 -5.25
C GLU A 73 -14.81 -8.18 -6.79
N GLY A 74 -14.19 -9.25 -7.27
CA GLY A 74 -14.08 -9.56 -8.71
C GLY A 74 -13.02 -8.77 -9.48
N TYR A 75 -12.41 -7.75 -8.89
CA TYR A 75 -11.36 -6.97 -9.54
C TYR A 75 -9.96 -7.59 -9.38
N ASP A 76 -9.15 -7.47 -10.43
CA ASP A 76 -7.82 -8.07 -10.54
C ASP A 76 -6.68 -7.02 -10.40
N HIS A 77 -5.48 -7.37 -10.86
CA HIS A 77 -4.28 -6.51 -10.82
C HIS A 77 -4.11 -5.61 -12.07
N SER A 78 -5.06 -5.60 -12.99
CA SER A 78 -4.87 -5.03 -14.32
C SER A 78 -5.20 -3.54 -14.39
N TYR A 79 -4.89 -2.93 -15.54
CA TYR A 79 -5.37 -1.58 -15.85
C TYR A 79 -6.91 -1.48 -15.95
N PHE A 80 -7.64 -2.59 -16.11
CA PHE A 80 -9.11 -2.54 -16.01
C PHE A 80 -9.55 -2.19 -14.59
N PHE A 81 -8.90 -2.76 -13.57
CA PHE A 81 -9.12 -2.37 -12.19
C PHE A 81 -8.74 -0.91 -11.94
N ILE A 82 -7.51 -0.52 -12.32
CA ILE A 82 -7.01 0.84 -12.12
C ILE A 82 -7.95 1.87 -12.77
N SER A 83 -8.33 1.68 -14.03
CA SER A 83 -9.17 2.63 -14.75
C SER A 83 -10.59 2.75 -14.20
N SER A 84 -11.10 1.70 -13.53
CA SER A 84 -12.43 1.72 -12.90
C SER A 84 -12.52 2.70 -11.73
N PHE A 85 -11.44 2.84 -10.94
CA PHE A 85 -11.43 3.69 -9.73
C PHE A 85 -10.53 4.92 -9.86
N MET A 86 -9.84 5.11 -10.99
CA MET A 86 -8.92 6.23 -11.23
C MET A 86 -9.57 7.60 -11.01
N ALA A 87 -10.81 7.79 -11.49
CA ALA A 87 -11.51 9.07 -11.33
C ALA A 87 -11.72 9.43 -9.85
N GLU A 88 -11.97 8.44 -9.00
CA GLU A 88 -12.14 8.63 -7.56
C GLU A 88 -10.82 9.01 -6.88
N HIS A 89 -9.70 8.41 -7.29
CA HIS A 89 -8.35 8.80 -6.81
C HIS A 89 -8.03 10.25 -7.17
N VAL A 90 -8.30 10.65 -8.41
CA VAL A 90 -8.06 12.02 -8.87
C VAL A 90 -8.91 13.02 -8.07
N ALA A 91 -10.20 12.71 -7.84
CA ALA A 91 -11.07 13.54 -7.02
C ALA A 91 -10.59 13.63 -5.56
N TRP A 92 -10.24 12.49 -4.95
CA TRP A 92 -9.73 12.42 -3.58
C TRP A 92 -8.48 13.28 -3.39
N HIS A 93 -7.53 13.22 -4.34
CA HIS A 93 -6.35 14.08 -4.32
C HIS A 93 -6.68 15.55 -4.57
N ALA A 94 -7.56 15.86 -5.53
CA ALA A 94 -7.96 17.24 -5.84
C ALA A 94 -8.57 17.95 -4.62
N GLU A 95 -9.39 17.26 -3.84
CA GLU A 95 -9.96 17.79 -2.57
C GLU A 95 -8.90 18.17 -1.53
N ARG A 96 -7.73 17.53 -1.57
CA ARG A 96 -6.63 17.70 -0.59
C ARG A 96 -5.50 18.61 -1.09
N LEU A 97 -5.57 19.04 -2.34
CA LEU A 97 -4.66 20.02 -2.94
C LEU A 97 -5.18 21.45 -2.82
N ALA A 98 -6.48 21.62 -2.55
CA ALA A 98 -7.17 22.90 -2.50
C ALA A 98 -6.78 23.75 -1.27
#